data_AF-A0A9W7YHK2-F1
#
_entry.id   AF-A0A9W7YHK2-F1
#
_cell.length_a   1.000
_cell.length_b   1.000
_cell.length_c   1.000
_cell.angle_alpha   90.00
_cell.angle_beta   90.00
_cell.angle_gamma   90.00
#
_symmetry.space_group_name_H-M   'P 1'
#
loop_
_entity.id
_entity.type
_entity.pdbx_description
1 polymer ?
#
loop_
_entity_poly.entity_id
_entity_poly.type
_entity_poly.pdbx_seq_one_letter_code
_entity_poly.pdbx_strand_id
1 'polypeptide(L)'
;NRDSIAIVVGGAKESLYTNRGSRKVVLKNRKGFVREAIIAGAPLVPTFIFGENDIYDQIDHPLLRKAQLWLQSKMMFAVPIFYGRFGVLPRRTPLTVVFSRPVLVEKNPTPSYDEINRVHARYVDELRRIYKRFQPIYDPEGGDLVIV
;
A
#
# COMPACT_ATOMS: atom_id res chain seq x y z
N ASN A 1 19.36 -18.96 6.24
CA ASN A 1 18.73 -18.47 5.00
C ASN A 1 18.84 -16.96 4.91
N ARG A 2 19.19 -16.43 3.73
CA ARG A 2 19.31 -14.98 3.43
C ARG A 2 18.23 -14.55 2.44
N ASP A 3 17.02 -15.03 2.65
CA ASP A 3 15.92 -14.83 1.71
C ASP A 3 15.28 -13.46 1.94
N SER A 4 14.81 -12.82 0.88
CA SER A 4 14.07 -11.56 0.93
C SER A 4 12.63 -11.79 0.48
N ILE A 5 11.67 -11.18 1.17
CA ILE A 5 10.23 -11.36 0.91
C ILE A 5 9.63 -10.00 0.62
N ALA A 6 8.81 -9.91 -0.42
CA ALA A 6 7.96 -8.76 -0.70
C ALA A 6 6.52 -9.05 -0.25
N ILE A 7 5.90 -8.08 0.43
CA ILE A 7 4.52 -8.19 0.93
C ILE A 7 3.73 -6.96 0.49
N VAL A 8 2.59 -7.20 -0.17
CA VAL A 8 1.63 -6.14 -0.52
C VAL A 8 0.62 -6.03 0.62
N VAL A 9 0.80 -5.02 1.47
CA VAL A 9 0.09 -4.89 2.77
C VAL A 9 -1.32 -4.31 2.66
N GLY A 10 -1.63 -3.55 1.60
CA GLY A 10 -2.93 -2.91 1.40
C GLY A 10 -4.05 -3.90 1.02
N GLY A 11 -3.71 -4.90 0.21
CA GLY A 11 -4.61 -5.95 -0.26
C GLY A 11 -5.85 -5.42 -1.00
N ALA A 12 -6.90 -6.23 -1.08
CA ALA A 12 -8.14 -5.93 -1.78
C ALA A 12 -8.90 -4.68 -1.28
N LYS A 13 -8.58 -4.17 -0.08
CA LYS A 13 -9.20 -2.96 0.45
C LYS A 13 -8.55 -1.70 -0.15
N GLU A 14 -7.26 -1.75 -0.46
CA GLU A 14 -6.54 -0.64 -1.05
C GLU A 14 -6.99 -0.36 -2.48
N SER A 15 -7.33 -1.42 -3.22
CA SER A 15 -7.85 -1.29 -4.57
C SER A 15 -9.13 -0.46 -4.68
N LEU A 16 -9.91 -0.28 -3.60
CA LEU A 16 -11.08 0.62 -3.58
C LEU A 16 -10.74 2.11 -3.55
N TYR A 17 -9.48 2.43 -3.26
CA TYR A 17 -8.98 3.80 -3.26
C TYR A 17 -8.15 4.12 -4.51
N THR A 18 -7.95 3.16 -5.42
CA THR A 18 -7.17 3.32 -6.66
C THR A 18 -7.96 4.14 -7.69
N ASN A 19 -7.90 5.46 -7.57
CA ASN A 19 -8.35 6.39 -8.60
C ASN A 19 -7.22 7.35 -8.92
N ARG A 20 -7.20 7.88 -10.13
CA ARG A 20 -6.28 8.96 -10.49
C ARG A 20 -6.37 10.08 -9.46
N GLY A 21 -5.22 10.50 -8.97
CA GLY A 21 -5.15 11.53 -7.94
C GLY A 21 -5.36 11.04 -6.49
N SER A 22 -5.66 9.77 -6.27
CA SER A 22 -5.71 9.19 -4.93
C SER A 22 -4.32 8.77 -4.48
N ARG A 23 -3.95 9.10 -3.23
CA ARG A 23 -2.71 8.68 -2.59
C ARG A 23 -3.00 8.11 -1.21
N LYS A 24 -3.93 7.15 -1.18
CA LYS A 24 -4.39 6.48 0.03
C LYS A 24 -3.78 5.09 0.11
N VAL A 25 -3.10 4.80 1.20
CA VAL A 25 -2.50 3.49 1.48
C VAL A 25 -3.16 2.89 2.71
N VAL A 26 -3.71 1.69 2.58
CA VAL A 26 -4.38 0.94 3.66
C VAL A 26 -3.33 0.28 4.54
N LEU A 27 -2.92 1.01 5.56
CA LEU A 27 -1.81 0.61 6.43
C LEU A 27 -2.07 0.87 7.91
N LYS A 28 -3.03 1.74 8.26
CA LYS A 28 -3.24 2.22 9.64
C LYS A 28 -3.39 1.09 10.66
N ASN A 29 -4.18 0.07 10.30
CA ASN A 29 -4.47 -1.08 11.15
C ASN A 29 -3.76 -2.37 10.70
N ARG A 30 -2.91 -2.29 9.66
CA ARG A 30 -2.18 -3.46 9.13
C ARG A 30 -0.84 -3.57 9.85
N LYS A 31 -0.81 -4.37 10.92
CA LYS A 31 0.38 -4.52 11.79
C LYS A 31 0.95 -5.94 11.84
N GLY A 32 0.27 -6.91 11.22
CA GLY A 32 0.71 -8.31 11.20
C GLY A 32 2.09 -8.50 10.60
N PHE A 33 2.39 -7.83 9.47
CA PHE A 33 3.72 -7.92 8.85
C PHE A 33 4.84 -7.38 9.75
N VAL A 34 4.55 -6.39 10.59
CA VAL A 34 5.50 -5.84 11.57
C VAL A 34 5.76 -6.86 12.68
N ARG A 35 4.70 -7.51 13.18
CA ARG A 35 4.83 -8.59 14.16
C ARG A 35 5.72 -9.71 13.63
N GLU A 36 5.47 -10.19 12.41
CA GLU A 36 6.27 -11.26 11.82
C GLU A 36 7.73 -10.85 11.60
N ALA A 37 7.97 -9.60 11.18
CA ALA A 37 9.33 -9.07 11.03
C ALA A 37 10.08 -9.03 12.37
N ILE A 38 9.43 -8.61 13.46
CA ILE A 38 10.02 -8.62 14.81
C ILE A 38 10.33 -10.05 15.27
N ILE A 39 9.40 -10.99 15.10
CA ILE A 39 9.61 -12.40 15.46
C ILE A 39 10.80 -13.00 14.69
N ALA A 40 10.91 -12.66 13.41
CA ALA A 40 12.00 -13.11 12.56
C ALA A 40 13.33 -12.38 12.83
N GLY A 41 13.30 -11.18 13.41
CA GLY A 41 14.46 -10.28 13.46
C GLY A 41 14.82 -9.71 12.07
N ALA A 42 13.84 -9.58 11.18
CA ALA A 42 14.02 -9.17 9.80
C ALA A 42 13.79 -7.65 9.64
N PRO A 43 14.74 -6.90 9.05
CA PRO A 43 14.53 -5.48 8.74
C PRO A 43 13.36 -5.29 7.77
N LEU A 44 12.54 -4.26 8.02
CA LEU A 44 11.47 -3.86 7.11
C LEU A 44 11.98 -2.78 6.14
N VAL A 45 11.69 -2.90 4.84
CA VAL A 45 12.03 -1.86 3.86
C VAL A 45 10.73 -1.27 3.27
N PRO A 46 10.22 -0.17 3.85
CA PRO A 46 9.10 0.55 3.25
C PRO A 46 9.40 0.93 1.80
N THR A 47 8.47 0.59 0.90
CA THR A 47 8.59 0.78 -0.55
C THR A 47 7.31 1.44 -1.05
N PHE A 48 7.44 2.39 -1.98
CA PHE A 48 6.31 3.09 -2.59
C PHE A 48 6.45 3.09 -4.11
N ILE A 49 5.33 3.00 -4.83
CA ILE A 49 5.30 2.96 -6.30
C ILE A 49 4.50 4.17 -6.80
N PHE A 50 5.18 5.10 -7.48
CA PHE A 50 4.52 6.20 -8.17
C PHE A 50 3.95 5.73 -9.52
N GLY A 51 2.81 6.30 -9.92
CA GLY A 51 2.09 5.98 -11.15
C GLY A 51 1.19 4.75 -11.08
N GLU A 52 1.20 4.00 -9.97
CA GLU A 52 0.41 2.77 -9.84
C GLU A 52 -1.10 3.02 -9.97
N ASN A 53 -1.59 4.11 -9.38
CA ASN A 53 -3.01 4.48 -9.42
C ASN A 53 -3.48 5.00 -10.80
N ASP A 54 -2.57 5.25 -11.73
CA ASP A 54 -2.89 5.75 -13.08
C ASP A 54 -2.85 4.64 -14.14
N ILE A 55 -2.57 3.39 -13.73
CA ILE A 55 -2.57 2.22 -14.62
C ILE A 55 -4.00 1.87 -15.05
N TYR A 56 -4.98 2.08 -14.16
CA TYR A 56 -6.39 1.78 -14.37
C TYR A 56 -7.28 2.90 -13.83
N ASP A 57 -8.44 3.07 -14.45
CA ASP A 57 -9.51 3.91 -13.95
C ASP A 57 -10.58 3.04 -13.28
N GLN A 58 -11.15 3.45 -12.14
CA GLN A 58 -12.38 2.84 -11.62
C GLN A 58 -13.61 3.57 -12.09
N ILE A 59 -14.68 2.82 -12.27
CA ILE A 59 -16.02 3.36 -12.44
C ILE A 59 -16.55 3.79 -11.07
N ASP A 60 -16.50 5.08 -10.75
CA ASP A 60 -17.08 5.63 -9.52
C ASP A 60 -18.57 5.94 -9.72
N HIS A 61 -19.41 4.91 -9.68
CA HIS A 61 -20.87 5.06 -9.68
C HIS A 61 -21.46 4.56 -8.34
N PRO A 62 -22.28 5.35 -7.63
CA PRO A 62 -22.75 5.01 -6.27
C PRO A 62 -23.46 3.64 -6.17
N LEU A 63 -24.24 3.26 -7.18
CA LEU A 63 -24.92 1.96 -7.23
C LEU A 63 -23.96 0.79 -7.49
N LEU A 64 -22.96 0.99 -8.36
CA LEU A 64 -21.93 -0.02 -8.64
C LEU A 64 -21.01 -0.21 -7.42
N ARG A 65 -20.70 0.88 -6.71
CA ARG A 65 -19.92 0.85 -5.48
C ARG A 65 -20.62 0.07 -4.37
N LYS A 66 -21.95 0.24 -4.19
CA LYS A 66 -22.73 -0.58 -3.25
C LYS A 66 -22.72 -2.06 -3.63
N ALA A 67 -22.88 -2.38 -4.91
CA ALA A 67 -22.82 -3.77 -5.40
C ALA A 67 -21.42 -4.38 -5.21
N GLN A 68 -20.34 -3.64 -5.49
CA GLN A 68 -18.95 -4.06 -5.28
C GLN A 68 -18.65 -4.30 -3.80
N LEU A 69 -19.05 -3.39 -2.91
CA LEU A 69 -18.85 -3.56 -1.46
C LEU A 69 -19.62 -4.77 -0.91
N TRP A 70 -20.83 -5.01 -1.41
CA TRP A 70 -21.61 -6.19 -1.06
C TRP A 70 -20.95 -7.47 -1.57
N LEU A 71 -20.47 -7.49 -2.82
CA LEU A 71 -19.77 -8.65 -3.39
C LEU A 71 -18.44 -8.92 -2.66
N GLN A 72 -17.67 -7.89 -2.32
CA GLN A 72 -16.47 -7.99 -1.50
C GLN A 72 -16.75 -8.53 -0.09
N SER A 73 -17.87 -8.14 0.54
CA SER A 73 -18.23 -8.70 1.85
C SER A 73 -18.52 -10.20 1.81
N LYS A 74 -18.82 -10.75 0.63
CA LYS A 74 -19.13 -12.16 0.41
C LYS A 74 -18.00 -12.97 -0.24
N MET A 75 -17.04 -12.31 -0.89
CA MET A 75 -15.93 -12.96 -1.59
C MET A 75 -14.58 -12.64 -0.93
N MET A 76 -13.72 -13.66 -0.78
CA MET A 76 -12.33 -13.47 -0.29
C MET A 76 -11.45 -12.62 -1.21
N PHE A 77 -11.85 -12.47 -2.48
CA PHE A 77 -11.12 -11.71 -3.50
C PHE A 77 -12.05 -10.66 -4.08
N ALA A 78 -11.65 -9.39 -3.97
CA ALA A 78 -12.34 -8.33 -4.68
C ALA A 78 -12.13 -8.52 -6.18
N VAL A 79 -13.21 -8.41 -6.96
CA VAL A 79 -13.13 -8.20 -8.41
C VAL A 79 -13.38 -6.72 -8.67
N PRO A 80 -12.36 -5.86 -8.55
CA PRO A 80 -12.51 -4.46 -8.93
C PRO A 80 -12.81 -4.38 -10.43
N ILE A 81 -13.85 -3.60 -10.79
CA ILE A 81 -14.15 -3.30 -12.19
C ILE A 81 -13.25 -2.13 -12.59
N PHE A 82 -12.06 -2.47 -13.04
CA PHE A 82 -11.10 -1.54 -13.61
C PHE A 82 -11.28 -1.46 -15.12
N TYR A 83 -11.08 -0.28 -15.70
CA TYR A 83 -10.88 -0.16 -17.13
C TYR A 83 -9.58 0.56 -17.47
N GLY A 84 -8.95 0.12 -18.54
CA GLY A 84 -7.74 0.74 -19.07
C GLY A 84 -7.79 0.84 -20.59
N ARG A 85 -6.73 0.42 -21.27
CA ARG A 85 -6.70 0.35 -22.74
C ARG A 85 -7.55 -0.83 -23.20
N PHE A 86 -8.37 -0.62 -24.23
CA PHE A 86 -9.22 -1.67 -24.82
C PHE A 86 -10.08 -2.44 -23.78
N GLY A 87 -10.60 -1.73 -22.76
CA GLY A 87 -11.39 -2.33 -21.69
C GLY A 87 -10.51 -2.82 -20.54
N VAL A 88 -9.78 -3.92 -20.70
CA VAL A 88 -9.15 -4.63 -19.56
C VAL A 88 -7.64 -4.51 -19.43
N LEU A 89 -6.95 -3.92 -20.42
CA LEU A 89 -5.48 -3.84 -20.40
C LEU A 89 -5.01 -2.60 -19.64
N PRO A 90 -3.86 -2.66 -18.95
CA PRO A 90 -3.30 -1.52 -18.24
C PRO A 90 -2.95 -0.38 -19.20
N ARG A 91 -3.08 0.87 -18.73
CA ARG A 91 -2.56 2.05 -19.44
C ARG A 91 -1.02 2.04 -19.40
N ARG A 92 -0.41 2.67 -20.41
CA ARG A 92 1.05 2.89 -20.45
C ARG A 92 1.39 4.08 -19.57
N THR A 93 1.64 3.82 -18.30
CA THR A 93 2.02 4.81 -17.30
C THR A 93 3.42 4.50 -16.79
N PRO A 94 4.34 5.48 -16.70
CA PRO A 94 5.62 5.28 -16.02
C PRO A 94 5.42 4.84 -14.58
N LEU A 95 6.06 3.74 -14.17
CA LEU A 95 6.05 3.28 -12.78
C LEU A 95 7.42 3.50 -12.17
N THR A 96 7.46 4.21 -11.05
CA THR A 96 8.71 4.46 -10.33
C THR A 96 8.64 3.89 -8.93
N VAL A 97 9.47 2.88 -8.66
CA VAL A 97 9.58 2.26 -7.35
C VAL A 97 10.67 2.96 -6.55
N VAL A 98 10.32 3.43 -5.35
CA VAL A 98 11.27 4.05 -4.41
C VAL A 98 11.37 3.24 -3.14
N PHE A 99 12.61 3.02 -2.69
CA PHE A 99 12.92 2.28 -1.47
C PHE A 99 13.36 3.25 -0.37
N SER A 100 12.86 3.04 0.84
CA SER A 100 13.31 3.76 2.02
C SER A 100 14.54 3.11 2.66
N ARG A 101 15.02 3.74 3.73
CA ARG A 101 16.03 3.14 4.59
C ARG A 101 15.39 1.98 5.36
N PRO A 102 16.12 0.89 5.63
CA PRO A 102 15.58 -0.20 6.43
C PRO A 102 15.16 0.27 7.83
N VAL A 103 13.96 -0.12 8.25
CA VAL A 103 13.50 -0.03 9.64
C VAL A 103 14.00 -1.28 10.35
N LEU A 104 15.09 -1.09 11.09
CA LEU A 104 15.68 -2.15 11.92
C LEU A 104 14.76 -2.50 13.09
N VAL A 105 14.69 -3.79 13.38
CA VAL A 105 13.93 -4.39 14.48
C VAL A 105 14.86 -5.27 15.31
N GLU A 106 14.58 -5.38 16.60
CA GLU A 106 15.21 -6.36 17.47
C GLU A 106 14.38 -7.63 17.46
N LYS A 107 15.03 -8.81 17.49
CA LYS A 107 14.32 -10.08 17.44
C LYS A 107 13.62 -10.33 18.77
N ASN A 108 12.30 -10.42 18.75
CA ASN A 108 11.49 -10.73 19.93
C ASN A 108 10.44 -11.79 19.57
N PRO A 109 10.49 -13.03 20.12
CA PRO A 109 9.52 -14.08 19.85
C PRO A 109 8.09 -13.76 20.33
N THR A 110 7.96 -12.87 21.32
CA THR A 110 6.68 -12.47 21.93
C THR A 110 6.56 -10.94 21.98
N PRO A 111 6.46 -10.26 20.83
CA PRO A 111 6.44 -8.81 20.79
C PRO A 111 5.14 -8.26 21.40
N SER A 112 5.27 -7.22 22.21
CA SER A 112 4.12 -6.53 22.78
C SER A 112 3.40 -5.68 21.73
N TYR A 113 2.14 -5.35 21.98
CA TYR A 113 1.39 -4.43 21.11
C TYR A 113 2.08 -3.07 20.97
N ASP A 114 2.66 -2.55 22.05
CA ASP A 114 3.35 -1.26 22.04
C ASP A 114 4.62 -1.28 21.20
N GLU A 115 5.37 -2.39 21.26
CA GLU A 115 6.53 -2.59 20.41
C GLU A 115 6.15 -2.62 18.93
N ILE A 116 5.12 -3.40 18.59
CA ILE A 116 4.58 -3.48 17.23
C ILE A 116 4.12 -2.10 16.76
N ASN A 117 3.41 -1.35 17.60
CA ASN A 117 2.93 -0.01 17.29
C ASN A 117 4.08 0.97 17.03
N ARG A 118 5.13 0.92 17.85
CA ARG A 118 6.33 1.76 17.70
C ARG A 118 7.08 1.47 16.40
N VAL A 119 7.27 0.20 16.06
CA VAL A 119 7.92 -0.18 14.79
C VAL A 119 7.04 0.17 13.59
N HIS A 120 5.72 -0.05 13.69
CA HIS A 120 4.76 0.32 12.65
C HIS A 120 4.75 1.83 12.41
N ALA A 121 4.79 2.66 13.47
CA ALA A 121 4.91 4.10 13.34
C ALA A 121 6.18 4.51 12.57
N ARG A 122 7.34 3.94 12.93
CA ARG A 122 8.60 4.18 12.19
C ARG A 122 8.50 3.77 10.72
N TYR A 123 7.84 2.65 10.43
CA TYR A 123 7.59 2.20 9.06
C TYR A 123 6.76 3.22 8.27
N VAL A 124 5.66 3.70 8.87
CA VAL A 124 4.78 4.70 8.27
C VAL A 124 5.50 6.03 8.05
N ASP A 125 6.33 6.45 9.02
CA ASP A 125 7.09 7.70 8.92
C ASP A 125 8.14 7.63 7.81
N GLU A 126 8.85 6.50 7.66
CA GLU A 126 9.77 6.30 6.55
C GLU A 126 9.05 6.29 5.19
N LEU A 127 7.85 5.69 5.11
CA LEU A 127 7.03 5.71 3.89
C LEU A 127 6.61 7.15 3.52
N ARG A 128 6.13 7.93 4.49
CA ARG A 128 5.80 9.35 4.31
C ARG A 128 7.03 10.17 3.90
N ARG A 129 8.17 9.90 4.51
CA ARG A 129 9.44 10.59 4.23
C ARG A 129 9.89 10.35 2.79
N ILE A 130 9.89 9.10 2.31
CA ILE A 130 10.27 8.81 0.92
C ILE A 130 9.25 9.36 -0.07
N TYR A 131 7.97 9.26 0.24
CA TYR A 131 6.92 9.84 -0.59
C TYR A 131 7.16 11.34 -0.79
N LYS A 132 7.26 12.10 0.30
CA LYS A 132 7.48 13.55 0.26
C LYS A 132 8.77 13.93 -0.48
N ARG A 133 9.82 13.12 -0.37
CA ARG A 133 11.10 13.37 -1.06
C ARG A 133 10.97 13.26 -2.58
N PHE A 134 10.20 12.28 -3.07
CA PHE A 134 10.15 11.92 -4.49
C PHE A 134 8.88 12.42 -5.19
N GLN A 135 7.85 12.82 -4.44
CA GLN A 135 6.59 13.34 -4.94
C GLN A 135 6.77 14.55 -5.88
N PRO A 136 7.62 15.55 -5.60
CA PRO A 136 7.82 16.67 -6.54
C PRO A 136 8.39 16.26 -7.91
N ILE A 137 9.00 15.08 -8.02
CA ILE A 137 9.63 14.57 -9.25
C ILE A 137 8.65 13.69 -10.03
N TYR A 138 7.96 12.78 -9.33
CA TYR A 138 7.17 11.71 -9.96
C TYR A 138 5.65 11.90 -9.86
N ASP A 139 5.17 12.78 -8.99
CA ASP A 139 3.75 13.13 -8.84
C ASP A 139 3.60 14.60 -8.42
N PRO A 140 4.03 15.57 -9.26
CA PRO A 140 4.07 17.00 -8.90
C PRO A 140 2.68 17.60 -8.65
N GLU A 141 1.65 17.05 -9.29
CA GLU A 141 0.23 17.40 -9.06
C GLU A 141 -0.38 16.59 -7.89
N GLY A 142 0.46 15.84 -7.19
CA GLY A 142 0.09 14.98 -6.09
C GLY A 142 -0.19 15.70 -4.78
N GLY A 143 -1.26 15.29 -4.11
CA GLY A 143 -1.53 15.69 -2.72
C GLY A 143 -0.67 14.91 -1.73
N ASP A 144 -0.93 15.08 -0.43
CA ASP A 144 -0.25 14.33 0.61
C ASP A 144 -0.60 12.83 0.60
N LEU A 145 0.36 12.00 1.04
CA LEU A 145 0.13 10.57 1.28
C LEU A 145 -0.77 10.38 2.51
N VAL A 146 -1.94 9.78 2.31
CA VAL A 146 -2.93 9.51 3.35
C VAL A 146 -2.85 8.05 3.77
N ILE A 147 -2.65 7.81 5.06
CA ILE A 147 -2.64 6.47 5.65
C ILE A 147 -4.03 6.14 6.19
N VAL A 148 -4.70 5.15 5.60
CA VAL A 148 -6.07 4.71 5.93
C VAL A 148 -6.14 3.32 6.55
#